data_AF-V5IFC2-F1
#
_entry.id   AF-V5IFC2-F1
#
_cell.length_a   1.000
_cell.length_b   1.000
_cell.length_c   1.000
_cell.angle_alpha   90.00
_cell.angle_beta   90.00
_cell.angle_gamma   90.00
#
_symmetry.space_group_name_H-M   'P 1'
#
loop_
_entity.id
_entity.type
_entity.pdbx_description
1 polymer ?
#
loop_
_entity_poly.entity_id
_entity_poly.type
_entity_poly.pdbx_seq_one_letter_code
_entity_poly.pdbx_strand_id
1 'polypeptide(L)'
;VSPADGRVLHFGRIEKGFAEQVKGITYSLQRFLGPHPWDPHCLHTNTREGSHGAAAKEGRGHHLTACPCVRVQGEEEYQQKLLQQEGTELYHCVVYLAPGDYHRFHSPVEWEVQHRRHFPGTLLSVRPGVVNWIAGLFNMNERVVYMGHWQHGFFSMTAVGATNVGSIKVYFDSNLVTNRRRYRRHDFDDQCFQSNHNEAGVRLDKGDPFGEFNLGSTVVLIFEAPKDFALELEEGQHIRYGQLVGRPRSAH
;
A
#
# COMPACT_ATOMS: atom_id res chain seq x y z
N VAL A 1 10.81 8.35 8.58
CA VAL A 1 11.82 7.43 9.18
C VAL A 1 11.47 6.00 8.81
N SER A 2 12.28 5.00 9.15
CA SER A 2 11.94 3.60 8.91
C SER A 2 10.72 3.20 9.73
N PRO A 3 9.72 2.55 9.13
CA PRO A 3 8.53 2.07 9.83
C PRO A 3 8.81 0.81 10.66
N ALA A 4 9.91 0.10 10.40
CA ALA A 4 10.23 -1.17 11.06
C ALA A 4 11.74 -1.43 11.10
N ASP A 5 12.12 -2.46 11.86
CA ASP A 5 13.43 -3.11 11.69
C ASP A 5 13.39 -3.98 10.44
N GLY A 6 14.46 -3.98 9.66
CA GLY A 6 14.53 -4.86 8.49
C GLY A 6 15.66 -4.52 7.54
N ARG A 7 15.53 -5.00 6.32
CA ARG A 7 16.48 -4.80 5.23
C ARG A 7 15.84 -4.01 4.10
N VAL A 8 16.50 -2.95 3.66
CA VAL A 8 16.09 -2.20 2.46
C VAL A 8 16.28 -3.10 1.24
N LEU A 9 15.21 -3.42 0.54
CA LEU A 9 15.29 -4.17 -0.72
C LEU A 9 15.56 -3.24 -1.90
N HIS A 10 14.79 -2.16 -1.97
CA HIS A 10 14.88 -1.16 -3.03
C HIS A 10 14.27 0.15 -2.57
N PHE A 11 14.73 1.26 -3.14
CA PHE A 11 14.16 2.58 -2.95
C PHE A 11 14.50 3.44 -4.16
N GLY A 12 13.74 4.50 -4.38
CA GLY A 12 14.02 5.40 -5.49
C GLY A 12 12.84 6.29 -5.84
N ARG A 13 12.98 6.98 -6.97
CA ARG A 13 11.91 7.76 -7.60
C ARG A 13 11.03 6.82 -8.42
N ILE A 14 9.74 7.12 -8.47
CA ILE A 14 8.81 6.47 -9.38
C ILE A 14 8.81 7.26 -10.69
N GLU A 15 9.04 6.57 -11.80
CA GLU A 15 9.13 7.19 -13.12
C GLU A 15 8.07 6.59 -14.06
N LYS A 16 7.29 7.46 -14.70
CA LYS A 16 6.29 7.09 -15.73
C LYS A 16 5.28 6.02 -15.26
N GLY A 17 4.93 6.04 -13.97
CA GLY A 17 4.02 5.10 -13.32
C GLY A 17 4.65 3.78 -12.90
N PHE A 18 5.97 3.65 -12.96
CA PHE A 18 6.67 2.43 -12.60
C PHE A 18 7.61 2.64 -11.40
N ALA A 19 7.48 1.75 -10.41
CA ALA A 19 8.44 1.64 -9.31
C ALA A 19 9.41 0.51 -9.61
N GLU A 20 10.68 0.68 -9.25
CA GLU A 20 11.70 -0.33 -9.48
C GLU A 20 11.70 -1.34 -8.32
N GLN A 21 11.61 -2.63 -8.66
CA GLN A 21 11.63 -3.71 -7.67
C GLN A 21 13.07 -4.08 -7.32
N VAL A 22 13.89 -4.19 -8.36
CA VAL A 22 15.32 -4.44 -8.38
C VAL A 22 15.87 -3.90 -9.70
N LYS A 23 17.18 -3.70 -9.81
CA LYS A 23 17.84 -3.17 -11.00
C LYS A 23 17.27 -3.73 -12.32
N GLY A 24 16.56 -2.89 -13.06
CA GLY A 24 15.99 -3.20 -14.38
C GLY A 24 14.67 -3.99 -14.40
N ILE A 25 14.10 -4.29 -13.23
CA ILE A 25 12.79 -4.93 -13.09
C ILE A 25 11.85 -3.97 -12.37
N THR A 26 10.83 -3.50 -13.06
CA THR A 26 9.84 -2.57 -12.50
C THR A 26 8.47 -3.22 -12.32
N TYR A 27 7.61 -2.55 -11.56
CA TYR A 27 6.20 -2.89 -11.43
C TYR A 27 5.31 -1.65 -11.58
N SER A 28 4.15 -1.86 -12.20
CA SER A 28 3.13 -0.83 -12.38
C SER A 28 2.60 -0.34 -11.04
N LEU A 29 2.65 0.98 -10.84
CA LEU A 29 2.11 1.66 -9.68
C LEU A 29 0.58 1.51 -9.63
N GLN A 30 -0.09 1.67 -10.77
CA GLN A 30 -1.54 1.49 -10.87
C GLN A 30 -1.95 0.07 -10.49
N ARG A 31 -1.20 -0.94 -10.90
CA ARG A 31 -1.48 -2.34 -10.52
C ARG A 31 -1.24 -2.59 -9.03
N PHE A 32 -0.30 -1.88 -8.42
CA PHE A 32 0.03 -2.00 -7.01
C PHE A 32 -1.01 -1.32 -6.12
N LEU A 33 -1.37 -0.07 -6.41
CA LEU A 33 -2.33 0.72 -5.63
C LEU A 33 -3.80 0.47 -6.02
N GLY A 34 -4.05 -0.02 -7.24
CA GLY A 34 -5.38 -0.23 -7.81
C GLY A 34 -5.93 1.03 -8.50
N PRO A 35 -7.26 1.11 -8.72
CA PRO A 35 -7.90 2.33 -9.20
C PRO A 35 -7.54 3.56 -8.35
N HIS A 36 -7.65 4.74 -8.93
CA HIS A 36 -7.22 5.95 -8.22
C HIS A 36 -8.03 6.14 -6.92
N PRO A 37 -7.39 6.38 -5.76
CA PRO A 37 -8.07 6.39 -4.45
C PRO A 37 -9.10 7.52 -4.32
N TRP A 38 -8.89 8.61 -5.06
CA TRP A 38 -9.75 9.79 -5.05
C TRP A 38 -10.83 9.74 -6.15
N ASP A 39 -10.97 8.62 -6.87
CA ASP A 39 -11.99 8.49 -7.91
C ASP A 39 -13.38 8.23 -7.30
N PRO A 40 -14.34 9.15 -7.44
CA PRO A 40 -15.68 9.02 -6.87
C PRO A 40 -16.42 7.76 -7.36
N HIS A 41 -16.10 7.26 -8.55
CA HIS A 41 -16.73 6.06 -9.09
C HIS A 41 -16.25 4.76 -8.44
N CYS A 42 -15.10 4.80 -7.74
CA CYS A 42 -14.52 3.64 -7.05
C CYS A 42 -14.93 3.58 -5.56
N LEU A 43 -15.31 4.71 -4.96
CA LEU A 43 -15.65 4.81 -3.53
C LEU A 43 -17.01 4.20 -3.14
N HIS A 44 -17.82 3.77 -4.12
CA HIS A 44 -19.20 3.32 -3.90
C HIS A 44 -19.43 1.81 -3.93
N THR A 45 -18.42 1.00 -4.24
CA THR A 45 -18.60 -0.45 -4.37
C THR A 45 -18.15 -1.18 -3.11
N ASN A 46 -18.95 -1.12 -2.03
CA ASN A 46 -19.18 -2.21 -1.05
C ASN A 46 -19.79 -1.77 0.29
N THR A 47 -20.69 -0.78 0.33
CA THR A 47 -21.64 -0.68 1.46
C THR A 47 -22.68 -1.79 1.31
N ARG A 48 -22.41 -2.97 1.92
CA ARG A 48 -23.48 -3.90 2.26
C ARG A 48 -24.26 -3.31 3.42
N GLU A 49 -25.21 -2.42 3.11
CA GLU A 49 -26.26 -2.06 4.06
C GLU A 49 -27.08 -3.32 4.37
N GLY A 50 -27.04 -3.75 5.62
CA GLY A 50 -27.95 -4.77 6.12
C GLY A 50 -29.36 -4.19 6.21
N SER A 51 -30.29 -4.76 5.46
CA SER A 51 -31.72 -4.59 5.70
C SER A 51 -32.45 -5.91 5.56
N HIS A 52 -33.12 -6.31 6.64
CA HIS A 52 -34.05 -7.42 6.72
C HIS A 52 -35.14 -7.40 5.62
N GLY A 53 -35.51 -8.57 5.07
CA GLY A 53 -36.82 -8.77 4.46
C GLY A 53 -36.91 -9.69 3.24
N ALA A 54 -37.56 -10.85 3.43
CA ALA A 54 -38.37 -11.62 2.47
C ALA A 54 -37.71 -12.49 1.38
N ALA A 55 -38.42 -13.60 1.12
CA ALA A 55 -38.05 -14.81 0.40
C ALA A 55 -37.99 -14.73 -1.15
N ALA A 56 -37.29 -15.73 -1.70
CA ALA A 56 -37.57 -16.47 -2.95
C ALA A 56 -37.14 -15.86 -4.31
N LYS A 57 -36.11 -16.46 -4.95
CA LYS A 57 -36.22 -17.40 -6.10
C LYS A 57 -34.91 -17.51 -6.89
N GLU A 58 -34.72 -18.71 -7.43
CA GLU A 58 -33.58 -19.18 -8.24
C GLU A 58 -33.31 -18.38 -9.51
N GLY A 59 -32.03 -18.42 -9.92
CA GLY A 59 -31.65 -18.56 -11.32
C GLY A 59 -31.54 -17.27 -12.13
N ARG A 60 -30.33 -16.70 -12.19
CA ARG A 60 -29.64 -16.22 -13.41
C ARG A 60 -28.27 -15.70 -13.02
N GLY A 61 -27.23 -16.19 -13.70
CA GLY A 61 -25.86 -15.76 -13.48
C GLY A 61 -25.71 -14.26 -13.74
N HIS A 62 -25.34 -13.50 -12.70
CA HIS A 62 -24.92 -12.13 -12.86
C HIS A 62 -23.50 -12.11 -13.41
N HIS A 63 -23.42 -11.78 -14.69
CA HIS A 63 -22.19 -11.41 -15.38
C HIS A 63 -21.52 -10.28 -14.59
N LEU A 64 -20.33 -10.53 -14.04
CA LEU A 64 -19.52 -9.51 -13.39
C LEU A 64 -18.94 -8.61 -14.50
N THR A 65 -19.63 -7.53 -14.81
CA THR A 65 -19.02 -6.43 -15.54
C THR A 65 -17.95 -5.82 -14.62
N ALA A 66 -16.69 -5.85 -15.07
CA ALA A 66 -15.59 -5.10 -14.47
C ALA A 66 -16.05 -3.67 -14.12
N CYS A 67 -15.59 -3.12 -12.99
CA CYS A 67 -15.85 -1.71 -12.68
C CYS A 67 -15.50 -0.86 -13.92
N PRO A 68 -16.47 -0.12 -14.50
CA PRO A 68 -16.22 0.72 -15.68
C PRO A 68 -15.16 1.81 -15.44
N CYS A 69 -14.80 2.03 -14.17
CA CYS A 69 -13.77 2.95 -13.69
C CYS A 69 -12.35 2.54 -14.07
N VAL A 70 -12.09 1.27 -14.43
CA VAL A 70 -10.81 0.90 -15.08
C VAL A 70 -10.87 1.33 -16.55
N ARG A 71 -11.10 2.62 -16.82
CA ARG A 71 -10.46 3.21 -17.99
C ARG A 71 -8.97 3.00 -17.74
N VAL A 72 -8.31 2.30 -18.66
CA VAL A 72 -6.85 2.16 -18.64
C VAL A 72 -6.30 3.58 -18.80
N GLN A 73 -6.12 4.27 -17.68
CA GLN A 73 -5.34 5.49 -17.62
C GLN A 73 -3.91 5.11 -17.99
N GLY A 74 -3.21 5.96 -18.73
CA GLY A 74 -1.79 5.72 -18.96
C GLY A 74 -1.06 5.68 -17.61
N GLU A 75 -0.06 4.81 -17.46
CA GLU A 75 0.71 4.69 -16.20
C GLU A 75 1.27 6.04 -15.72
N GLU A 76 1.72 6.87 -16.66
CA GLU A 76 2.19 8.23 -16.39
C GLU A 76 1.05 9.16 -15.96
N GLU A 77 -0.12 9.09 -16.61
CA GLU A 77 -1.30 9.87 -16.20
C GLU A 77 -1.75 9.49 -14.79
N TYR A 78 -1.73 8.19 -14.46
CA TYR A 78 -2.05 7.69 -13.14
C TYR A 78 -1.09 8.25 -12.08
N GLN A 79 0.23 8.24 -12.34
CA GLN A 79 1.21 8.87 -11.47
C GLN A 79 0.95 10.37 -11.29
N GLN A 80 0.68 11.10 -12.38
CA GLN A 80 0.46 12.55 -12.31
C GLN A 80 -0.78 12.90 -11.47
N LYS A 81 -1.85 12.10 -11.54
CA LYS A 81 -3.06 12.33 -10.73
C LYS A 81 -2.87 12.08 -9.24
N LEU A 82 -1.87 11.28 -8.86
CA LEU A 82 -1.53 11.05 -7.46
C LEU A 82 -0.77 12.24 -6.84
N LEU A 83 -0.06 13.03 -7.65
CA LEU A 83 0.65 14.22 -7.16
C LEU A 83 -0.37 15.32 -6.82
N GLN A 84 -0.28 15.85 -5.61
CA GLN A 84 -1.23 16.82 -5.07
C GLN A 84 -0.62 18.20 -4.87
N GLN A 85 0.71 18.29 -4.85
CA GLN A 85 1.47 19.52 -4.68
C GLN A 85 2.32 19.81 -5.92
N GLU A 86 2.55 21.09 -6.19
CA GLU A 86 3.46 21.49 -7.27
C GLU A 86 4.92 21.31 -6.85
N GLY A 87 5.79 20.94 -7.80
CA GLY A 87 7.23 20.81 -7.54
C GLY A 87 7.63 19.55 -6.76
N THR A 88 6.71 18.60 -6.58
CA THR A 88 6.94 17.31 -5.93
C THR A 88 7.04 16.17 -6.96
N GLU A 89 7.47 15.01 -6.48
CA GLU A 89 7.54 13.75 -7.20
C GLU A 89 7.21 12.57 -6.28
N LEU A 90 6.92 11.41 -6.86
CA LEU A 90 6.70 10.19 -6.10
C LEU A 90 8.00 9.43 -5.87
N TYR A 91 8.16 8.95 -4.64
CA TYR A 91 9.24 8.10 -4.19
C TYR A 91 8.68 6.81 -3.62
N HIS A 92 9.50 5.77 -3.58
CA HIS A 92 9.15 4.53 -2.90
C HIS A 92 10.33 3.97 -2.09
N CYS A 93 10.00 3.17 -1.08
CA CYS A 93 10.98 2.42 -0.29
C CYS A 93 10.38 1.08 0.14
N VAL A 94 11.13 0.01 -0.05
CA VAL A 94 10.72 -1.37 0.21
C VAL A 94 11.57 -1.92 1.35
N VAL A 95 10.93 -2.23 2.48
CA VAL A 95 11.59 -2.76 3.68
C VAL A 95 11.13 -4.20 3.90
N TYR A 96 12.08 -5.13 3.85
CA TYR A 96 11.86 -6.55 4.14
C TYR A 96 12.12 -6.87 5.61
N LEU A 97 11.17 -7.52 6.25
CA LEU A 97 11.26 -8.01 7.62
C LEU A 97 11.55 -9.51 7.57
N ALA A 98 12.76 -9.89 7.94
CA ALA A 98 13.18 -11.29 7.98
C ALA A 98 12.50 -12.03 9.16
N PRO A 99 12.37 -13.36 9.12
CA PRO A 99 11.70 -14.12 10.19
C PRO A 99 12.27 -13.94 11.61
N GLY A 100 13.52 -13.48 11.74
CA GLY A 100 14.14 -13.17 13.03
C GLY A 100 13.96 -11.71 13.49
N ASP A 101 13.40 -10.85 12.66
CA ASP A 101 13.24 -9.42 12.96
C ASP A 101 12.01 -9.14 13.82
N TYR A 102 11.91 -7.92 14.33
CA TYR A 102 10.70 -7.42 14.97
C TYR A 102 9.61 -7.17 13.91
N HIS A 103 8.50 -7.91 13.99
CA HIS A 103 7.45 -7.92 12.95
C HIS A 103 6.33 -6.91 13.17
N ARG A 104 6.51 -5.94 14.08
CA ARG A 104 5.60 -4.79 14.16
C ARG A 104 6.15 -3.65 13.34
N PHE A 105 5.24 -2.89 12.76
CA PHE A 105 5.55 -1.73 11.97
C PHE A 105 4.73 -0.54 12.47
N HIS A 106 5.31 0.63 12.28
CA HIS A 106 4.90 1.88 12.90
C HIS A 106 4.73 2.95 11.83
N SER A 107 3.99 3.99 12.18
CA SER A 107 3.84 5.15 11.31
C SER A 107 5.20 5.85 11.10
N PRO A 108 5.72 5.95 9.86
CA PRO A 108 7.03 6.53 9.61
C PRO A 108 7.04 8.07 9.62
N VAL A 109 5.86 8.69 9.58
CA VAL A 109 5.60 10.13 9.49
C VAL A 109 4.29 10.45 10.23
N GLU A 110 4.02 11.72 10.44
CA GLU A 110 2.66 12.17 10.74
C GLU A 110 1.84 12.20 9.45
N TRP A 111 0.65 11.60 9.45
CA TRP A 111 -0.24 11.54 8.30
C TRP A 111 -1.68 11.19 8.67
N GLU A 112 -2.59 11.44 7.73
CA GLU A 112 -4.01 11.15 7.84
C GLU A 112 -4.39 10.02 6.88
N VAL A 113 -4.72 8.85 7.43
CA VAL A 113 -5.14 7.67 6.67
C VAL A 113 -6.62 7.80 6.32
N GLN A 114 -6.92 7.84 5.03
CA GLN A 114 -8.28 8.09 4.54
C GLN A 114 -8.91 6.85 3.91
N HIS A 115 -8.10 5.98 3.30
CA HIS A 115 -8.59 4.85 2.54
C HIS A 115 -7.73 3.62 2.75
N ARG A 116 -8.37 2.47 2.93
CA ARG A 116 -7.73 1.15 2.87
C ARG A 116 -8.24 0.39 1.66
N ARG A 117 -7.32 -0.21 0.92
CA ARG A 117 -7.60 -1.22 -0.11
C ARG A 117 -6.90 -2.53 0.21
N HIS A 118 -7.67 -3.59 0.39
CA HIS A 118 -7.15 -4.95 0.56
C HIS A 118 -7.20 -5.69 -0.77
N PHE A 119 -6.04 -6.16 -1.22
CA PHE A 119 -5.92 -7.05 -2.36
C PHE A 119 -5.64 -8.47 -1.86
N PRO A 120 -6.62 -9.38 -1.91
CA PRO A 120 -6.37 -10.80 -1.74
C PRO A 120 -5.40 -11.30 -2.82
N GLY A 121 -4.49 -12.17 -2.43
CA GLY A 121 -3.44 -12.63 -3.33
C GLY A 121 -2.73 -13.88 -2.85
N THR A 122 -1.68 -14.23 -3.57
CA THR A 122 -0.79 -15.34 -3.21
C THR A 122 0.08 -14.97 -2.02
N LEU A 123 0.84 -15.94 -1.49
CA LEU A 123 1.78 -15.72 -0.40
C LEU A 123 3.15 -16.23 -0.84
N LEU A 124 3.68 -15.65 -1.92
CA LEU A 124 5.02 -15.97 -2.43
C LEU A 124 6.08 -15.42 -1.48
N SER A 125 7.25 -16.05 -1.49
CA SER A 125 8.37 -15.65 -0.65
C SER A 125 8.91 -14.29 -1.09
N VAL A 126 8.94 -13.33 -0.18
CA VAL A 126 9.51 -12.00 -0.39
C VAL A 126 10.99 -11.93 -0.01
N ARG A 127 11.66 -13.07 0.19
CA ARG A 127 13.10 -13.10 0.46
C ARG A 127 13.86 -12.42 -0.69
N PRO A 128 14.95 -11.68 -0.42
CA PRO A 128 15.70 -10.96 -1.46
C PRO A 128 16.04 -11.83 -2.67
N GLY A 129 16.56 -13.04 -2.44
CA GLY A 129 16.91 -13.97 -3.51
C GLY A 129 15.74 -14.49 -4.35
N VAL A 130 14.48 -14.28 -3.97
CA VAL A 130 13.28 -14.63 -4.76
C VAL A 130 12.70 -13.39 -5.45
N VAL A 131 12.65 -12.26 -4.74
CA VAL A 131 12.16 -10.98 -5.26
C VAL A 131 12.95 -10.56 -6.51
N ASN A 132 14.25 -10.86 -6.56
CA ASN A 132 15.07 -10.53 -7.73
C ASN A 132 14.67 -11.28 -9.01
N TRP A 133 13.91 -12.38 -8.91
CA TRP A 133 13.58 -13.25 -10.05
C TRP A 133 12.13 -13.13 -10.54
N ILE A 134 11.21 -12.65 -9.71
CA ILE A 134 9.78 -12.62 -10.02
C ILE A 134 9.33 -11.18 -10.19
N ALA A 135 9.27 -10.72 -11.44
CA ALA A 135 8.76 -9.40 -11.77
C ALA A 135 7.31 -9.22 -11.28
N GLY A 136 7.05 -8.15 -10.52
CA GLY A 136 5.72 -7.86 -10.00
C GLY A 136 5.26 -8.78 -8.87
N LEU A 137 6.18 -9.41 -8.13
CA LEU A 137 5.86 -10.26 -6.98
C LEU A 137 4.93 -9.55 -6.00
N PHE A 138 5.18 -8.27 -5.72
CA PHE A 138 4.36 -7.48 -4.80
C PHE A 138 2.92 -7.28 -5.30
N ASN A 139 2.69 -7.30 -6.62
CA ASN A 139 1.35 -7.23 -7.21
C ASN A 139 0.59 -8.56 -7.13
N MET A 140 1.32 -9.67 -6.95
CA MET A 140 0.75 -11.02 -6.86
C MET A 140 0.42 -11.42 -5.43
N ASN A 141 1.16 -10.89 -4.45
CA ASN A 141 0.95 -11.22 -3.06
C ASN A 141 -0.28 -10.53 -2.49
N GLU A 142 -0.89 -11.18 -1.49
CA GLU A 142 -1.87 -10.53 -0.63
C GLU A 142 -1.23 -9.28 -0.01
N ARG A 143 -1.91 -8.15 -0.13
CA ARG A 143 -1.43 -6.87 0.41
C ARG A 143 -2.56 -5.97 0.86
N VAL A 144 -2.28 -5.13 1.83
CA VAL A 144 -3.22 -4.14 2.36
C VAL A 144 -2.57 -2.77 2.22
N VAL A 145 -3.15 -1.94 1.38
CA VAL A 145 -2.67 -0.61 1.01
C VAL A 145 -3.47 0.42 1.81
N TYR A 146 -2.80 1.21 2.64
CA TYR A 146 -3.40 2.36 3.31
C TYR A 146 -2.91 3.63 2.64
N MET A 147 -3.84 4.48 2.21
CA MET A 147 -3.59 5.70 1.45
C MET A 147 -4.18 6.90 2.20
N GLY A 148 -3.52 8.05 2.03
CA GLY A 148 -3.83 9.25 2.77
C GLY A 148 -2.91 10.40 2.40
N HIS A 149 -2.78 11.32 3.34
CA HIS A 149 -2.04 12.56 3.15
C HIS A 149 -0.99 12.76 4.25
N TRP A 150 0.21 13.12 3.86
CA TRP A 150 1.24 13.64 4.76
C TRP A 150 1.61 15.08 4.37
N GLN A 151 2.56 15.70 5.06
CA GLN A 151 2.90 17.12 4.86
C GLN A 151 3.22 17.53 3.39
N HIS A 152 3.65 16.58 2.54
CA HIS A 152 4.01 16.83 1.15
C HIS A 152 2.99 16.31 0.13
N GLY A 153 1.79 15.89 0.56
CA GLY A 153 0.73 15.41 -0.34
C GLY A 153 0.47 13.92 -0.16
N PHE A 154 0.46 13.15 -1.25
CA PHE A 154 0.09 11.75 -1.22
C PHE A 154 1.04 10.90 -0.36
N PHE A 155 0.47 10.03 0.48
CA PHE A 155 1.21 9.02 1.23
C PHE A 155 0.49 7.68 1.21
N SER A 156 1.26 6.61 1.04
CA SER A 156 0.80 5.24 1.13
C SER A 156 1.77 4.37 1.92
N MET A 157 1.22 3.57 2.82
CA MET A 157 1.94 2.48 3.48
C MET A 157 1.21 1.17 3.23
N THR A 158 1.93 0.23 2.63
CA THR A 158 1.40 -1.07 2.23
C THR A 158 2.07 -2.19 3.01
N ALA A 159 1.25 -3.00 3.68
CA ALA A 159 1.68 -4.26 4.26
C ALA A 159 1.51 -5.38 3.23
N VAL A 160 2.60 -6.05 2.86
CA VAL A 160 2.60 -7.16 1.89
C VAL A 160 2.85 -8.47 2.64
N GLY A 161 1.92 -9.40 2.50
CA GLY A 161 2.04 -10.76 3.02
C GLY A 161 3.05 -11.59 2.22
N ALA A 162 3.56 -12.65 2.83
CA ALA A 162 4.47 -13.59 2.19
C ALA A 162 4.22 -15.03 2.67
N THR A 163 5.07 -15.96 2.23
CA THR A 163 4.97 -17.37 2.64
C THR A 163 5.03 -17.50 4.16
N ASN A 164 4.10 -18.26 4.73
CA ASN A 164 3.95 -18.50 6.17
C ASN A 164 3.56 -17.26 7.00
N VAL A 165 3.15 -16.16 6.38
CA VAL A 165 2.52 -15.04 7.10
C VAL A 165 1.10 -15.45 7.48
N GLY A 166 0.85 -15.62 8.78
CA GLY A 166 -0.46 -16.04 9.28
C GLY A 166 -1.57 -15.03 8.96
N SER A 167 -1.34 -13.75 9.29
CA SER A 167 -2.25 -12.64 8.99
C SER A 167 -1.50 -11.31 9.06
N ILE A 168 -2.01 -10.29 8.38
CA ILE A 168 -1.65 -8.88 8.58
C ILE A 168 -2.69 -8.30 9.54
N LYS A 169 -2.24 -7.67 10.62
CA LYS A 169 -3.12 -6.93 11.53
C LYS A 169 -2.73 -5.47 11.52
N VAL A 170 -3.73 -4.60 11.51
CA VAL A 170 -3.57 -3.14 11.63
C VAL A 170 -4.42 -2.69 12.80
N TYR A 171 -3.79 -2.02 13.75
CA TYR A 171 -4.35 -1.87 15.10
C TYR A 171 -5.60 -0.98 15.15
N PHE A 172 -5.70 0.02 14.27
CA PHE A 172 -6.88 0.87 14.15
C PHE A 172 -7.96 0.32 13.19
N ASP A 173 -7.62 -0.65 12.33
CA ASP A 173 -8.55 -1.22 11.34
C ASP A 173 -9.01 -2.60 11.81
N SER A 174 -9.90 -2.61 12.81
CA SER A 174 -10.47 -3.84 13.38
C SER A 174 -11.29 -4.67 12.38
N ASN A 175 -11.68 -4.07 11.25
CA ASN A 175 -12.48 -4.71 10.21
C ASN A 175 -11.61 -5.44 9.16
N LEU A 176 -10.29 -5.26 9.19
CA LEU A 176 -9.37 -5.94 8.30
C LEU A 176 -9.31 -7.44 8.63
N VAL A 177 -9.54 -8.28 7.63
CA VAL A 177 -9.35 -9.73 7.74
C VAL A 177 -8.61 -10.25 6.51
N THR A 178 -7.35 -10.64 6.70
CA THR A 178 -6.49 -11.20 5.65
C THR A 178 -6.50 -12.73 5.64
N ASN A 179 -5.82 -13.34 4.65
CA ASN A 179 -5.65 -14.78 4.50
C ASN A 179 -7.00 -15.53 4.36
N ARG A 180 -7.95 -14.92 3.64
CA ARG A 180 -9.27 -15.52 3.39
C ARG A 180 -9.15 -16.62 2.33
N ARG A 181 -9.65 -17.82 2.63
CA ARG A 181 -9.61 -18.99 1.74
C ARG A 181 -10.37 -18.84 0.41
N ARG A 182 -11.30 -17.89 0.32
CA ARG A 182 -12.14 -17.67 -0.86
C ARG A 182 -12.11 -16.19 -1.23
N TYR A 183 -11.36 -15.88 -2.27
CA TYR A 183 -11.39 -14.59 -2.97
C TYR A 183 -11.40 -14.87 -4.47
N ARG A 184 -12.03 -14.01 -5.28
CA ARG A 184 -11.85 -14.09 -6.74
C ARG A 184 -10.59 -13.33 -7.09
N ARG A 185 -9.82 -13.89 -8.01
CA ARG A 185 -8.64 -13.23 -8.57
C ARG A 185 -9.10 -11.90 -9.15
N HIS A 186 -8.41 -10.81 -8.80
CA HIS A 186 -8.71 -9.42 -9.20
C HIS A 186 -9.80 -8.68 -8.40
N ASP A 187 -10.41 -9.30 -7.39
CA ASP A 187 -11.22 -8.55 -6.42
C ASP A 187 -10.30 -7.77 -5.46
N PHE A 188 -10.78 -6.62 -4.99
CA PHE A 188 -10.21 -5.89 -3.85
C PHE A 188 -11.35 -5.43 -2.93
N ASP A 189 -11.03 -5.17 -1.67
CA ASP A 189 -11.97 -4.71 -0.64
C ASP A 189 -11.55 -3.33 -0.12
N ASP A 190 -12.38 -2.33 -0.37
CA ASP A 190 -12.15 -0.94 -0.02
C ASP A 190 -12.86 -0.58 1.28
N GLN A 191 -12.19 0.23 2.11
CA GLN A 191 -12.73 0.81 3.33
C GLN A 191 -12.33 2.28 3.38
N CYS A 192 -13.33 3.17 3.44
CA CYS A 192 -13.12 4.59 3.71
C CYS A 192 -13.10 4.83 5.22
N PHE A 193 -12.18 5.65 5.70
CA PHE A 193 -12.10 6.09 7.09
C PHE A 193 -12.61 7.52 7.30
N GLN A 194 -12.96 8.21 6.22
CA GLN A 194 -13.60 9.53 6.29
C GLN A 194 -15.10 9.38 6.55
N SER A 195 -15.66 10.30 7.33
CA SER A 195 -17.09 10.39 7.62
C SER A 195 -17.51 11.84 7.87
N ASN A 196 -18.81 12.09 7.95
CA ASN A 196 -19.35 13.42 8.28
C ASN A 196 -18.85 13.99 9.62
N HIS A 197 -18.37 13.14 10.53
CA HIS A 197 -17.82 13.54 11.83
C HIS A 197 -16.30 13.44 11.90
N ASN A 198 -15.65 12.97 10.83
CA ASN A 198 -14.22 12.84 10.73
C ASN A 198 -13.81 12.92 9.25
N GLU A 199 -13.71 14.13 8.73
CA GLU A 199 -13.35 14.36 7.32
C GLU A 199 -11.88 14.05 7.04
N ALA A 200 -11.01 14.12 8.05
CA ALA A 200 -9.58 13.85 7.93
C ALA A 200 -9.26 12.37 7.78
N GLY A 201 -10.03 11.48 8.42
CA GLY A 201 -9.73 10.06 8.51
C GLY A 201 -8.97 9.72 9.80
N VAL A 202 -8.17 8.65 9.79
CA VAL A 202 -7.40 8.24 10.98
C VAL A 202 -6.07 8.99 11.01
N ARG A 203 -5.92 9.92 11.94
CA ARG A 203 -4.64 10.62 12.18
C ARG A 203 -3.67 9.71 12.94
N LEU A 204 -2.43 9.68 12.48
CA LEU A 204 -1.33 8.96 13.11
C LEU A 204 -0.13 9.88 13.24
N ASP A 205 0.48 9.89 14.41
CA ASP A 205 1.73 10.59 14.66
C ASP A 205 2.92 9.73 14.26
N LYS A 206 4.06 10.38 14.02
CA LYS A 206 5.31 9.69 13.72
C LYS A 206 5.71 8.78 14.89
N GLY A 207 5.85 7.48 14.62
CA GLY A 207 6.22 6.46 15.59
C GLY A 207 5.04 5.67 16.18
N ASP A 208 3.81 6.09 15.88
CA ASP A 208 2.63 5.38 16.37
C ASP A 208 2.61 3.91 15.92
N PRO A 209 2.20 2.97 16.80
CA PRO A 209 2.00 1.58 16.41
C PRO A 209 0.97 1.48 15.29
N PHE A 210 1.35 0.91 14.15
CA PHE A 210 0.44 0.77 13.01
C PHE A 210 -0.12 -0.65 12.92
N GLY A 211 0.75 -1.65 12.94
CA GLY A 211 0.32 -3.03 12.75
C GLY A 211 1.43 -4.05 12.99
N GLU A 212 1.09 -5.32 12.75
CA GLU A 212 2.00 -6.44 12.90
C GLU A 212 1.77 -7.52 11.84
N PHE A 213 2.85 -8.22 11.54
CA PHE A 213 2.83 -9.47 10.79
C PHE A 213 3.05 -10.64 11.74
N ASN A 214 2.40 -11.77 11.47
CA ASN A 214 2.67 -12.98 12.25
C ASN A 214 3.97 -13.69 11.83
N LEU A 215 4.51 -13.43 10.62
CA LEU A 215 5.82 -13.94 10.15
C LEU A 215 6.32 -13.13 8.93
N GLY A 216 7.56 -13.37 8.48
CA GLY A 216 8.34 -12.58 7.51
C GLY A 216 7.56 -11.93 6.36
N SER A 217 7.80 -10.65 6.13
CA SER A 217 6.90 -9.78 5.38
C SER A 217 7.62 -8.59 4.73
N THR A 218 6.87 -7.73 4.06
CA THR A 218 7.42 -6.50 3.47
C THR A 218 6.50 -5.31 3.73
N VAL A 219 7.10 -4.18 4.10
CA VAL A 219 6.43 -2.87 4.12
C VAL A 219 6.90 -2.09 2.91
N VAL A 220 5.95 -1.59 2.11
CA VAL A 220 6.24 -0.71 0.97
C VAL A 220 5.68 0.67 1.29
N LEU A 221 6.56 1.67 1.25
CA LEU A 221 6.21 3.07 1.32
C LEU A 221 6.16 3.63 -0.10
N ILE A 222 5.11 4.39 -0.41
CA ILE A 222 5.03 5.22 -1.62
C ILE A 222 4.56 6.59 -1.17
N PHE A 223 5.30 7.64 -1.51
CA PHE A 223 5.01 8.97 -0.99
C PHE A 223 5.45 10.07 -1.94
N GLU A 224 4.68 11.14 -1.95
CA GLU A 224 4.98 12.38 -2.64
C GLU A 224 5.95 13.23 -1.82
N ALA A 225 7.05 13.72 -2.39
CA ALA A 225 7.99 14.59 -1.71
C ALA A 225 8.58 15.63 -2.67
N PRO A 226 9.22 16.71 -2.17
CA PRO A 226 9.93 17.68 -3.01
C PRO A 226 10.97 17.00 -3.93
N LYS A 227 11.18 17.53 -5.13
CA LYS A 227 12.13 16.99 -6.13
C LYS A 227 13.58 16.82 -5.62
N ASP A 228 13.97 17.62 -4.64
CA ASP A 228 15.28 17.58 -4.01
C ASP A 228 15.33 16.66 -2.78
N PHE A 229 14.28 15.86 -2.52
CA PHE A 229 14.26 14.88 -1.45
C PHE A 229 15.37 13.85 -1.63
N ALA A 230 16.24 13.76 -0.63
CA ALA A 230 17.34 12.81 -0.59
C ALA A 230 16.94 11.58 0.22
N LEU A 231 16.92 10.42 -0.43
CA LEU A 231 16.87 9.13 0.26
C LEU A 231 18.27 8.82 0.80
N GLU A 232 18.38 8.69 2.11
CA GLU A 232 19.63 8.39 2.83
C GLU A 232 19.70 6.90 3.16
N LEU A 233 19.64 6.08 2.12
CA LEU A 233 19.62 4.61 2.20
C LEU A 233 20.63 3.99 1.24
N GLU A 234 21.00 2.74 1.51
CA GLU A 234 21.72 1.87 0.60
C GLU A 234 20.93 0.57 0.37
N GLU A 235 20.96 0.03 -0.85
CA GLU A 235 20.29 -1.24 -1.14
C GLU A 235 20.93 -2.37 -0.32
N GLY A 236 20.09 -3.20 0.28
CA GLY A 236 20.52 -4.28 1.16
C GLY A 236 20.97 -3.84 2.55
N GLN A 237 20.94 -2.54 2.88
CA GLN A 237 21.23 -2.01 4.21
C GLN A 237 20.23 -2.55 5.24
N HIS A 238 20.73 -2.90 6.43
CA HIS A 238 19.89 -3.13 7.59
C HIS A 238 19.53 -1.80 8.25
N ILE A 239 18.23 -1.57 8.45
CA ILE A 239 17.70 -0.38 9.09
C ILE A 239 16.89 -0.77 10.32
N ARG A 240 16.84 0.15 11.29
CA ARG A 240 16.02 0.01 12.50
C ARG A 240 14.81 0.92 12.45
N TYR A 241 13.75 0.56 13.14
CA TYR A 241 12.61 1.44 13.41
C TYR A 241 13.11 2.81 13.91
N GLY A 242 12.56 3.88 13.34
CA GLY A 242 12.94 5.25 13.68
C GLY A 242 14.21 5.76 12.99
N GLN A 243 14.99 4.91 12.32
CA GLN A 243 16.16 5.32 11.55
C GLN A 243 15.77 6.25 10.39
N LEU A 244 16.63 7.19 10.03
CA LEU A 244 16.40 8.10 8.91
C LEU A 244 16.31 7.31 7.59
N VAL A 245 15.29 7.63 6.80
CA VAL A 245 15.06 7.08 5.44
C VAL A 245 15.38 8.14 4.38
N GLY A 246 15.04 9.40 4.67
CA GLY A 246 15.32 10.51 3.79
C GLY A 246 14.79 11.80 4.37
N ARG A 247 15.17 12.91 3.73
CA ARG A 247 14.78 14.27 4.07
C ARG A 247 14.89 15.18 2.83
N PRO A 248 14.17 16.31 2.79
CA PRO A 248 14.46 17.36 1.82
C PRO A 248 15.93 17.79 1.95
N ARG A 249 16.61 18.09 0.84
CA ARG A 249 17.91 18.74 0.91
C ARG A 249 17.72 20.12 1.52
N SER A 250 18.50 20.47 2.52
CA SER A 250 18.49 21.83 3.04
C SER A 250 18.94 22.77 1.92
N ALA A 251 18.17 23.83 1.66
CA ALA A 251 18.68 24.98 0.93
C ALA A 251 19.84 25.54 1.76
N HIS A 252 21.07 25.35 1.28
CA HIS A 252 22.26 25.98 1.84
C HIS A 252 22.31 27.46 1.46
#